data_AF-A0A971YTU1-F1
#
_entry.id   AF-A0A971YTU1-F1
#
_cell.length_a   1.000
_cell.length_b   1.000
_cell.length_c   1.000
_cell.angle_alpha   90.00
_cell.angle_beta   90.00
_cell.angle_gamma   90.00
#
_symmetry.space_group_name_H-M   'P 1'
#
loop_
_entity.id
_entity.type
_entity.pdbx_description
1 polymer ?
#
loop_
_entity_poly.entity_id
_entity_poly.type
_entity_poly.pdbx_seq_one_letter_code
_entity_poly.pdbx_strand_id
1 'polypeptide(L)' 'MEKNHVEVEAFIEIPKGSSNKYEYDVERKVFVLDRPLFSPMFYPADY' A
#
# COMPACT_ATOMS: atom_id res chain seq x y z
N MET A 1 -20.08 -23.82 -11.94
CA MET A 1 -20.25 -22.81 -10.88
C MET A 1 -19.71 -21.50 -11.43
N GLU A 2 -20.59 -20.56 -11.68
CA GLU A 2 -20.25 -19.25 -12.25
C GLU A 2 -19.47 -18.46 -11.18
N LYS A 3 -18.24 -18.05 -11.50
CA LYS A 3 -17.44 -17.21 -10.60
C LYS A 3 -18.00 -15.79 -10.69
N ASN A 4 -18.73 -15.35 -9.67
CA ASN A 4 -19.03 -13.92 -9.52
C ASN A 4 -17.72 -13.17 -9.30
N HIS A 5 -17.30 -12.38 -10.29
CA HIS A 5 -16.17 -11.48 -10.16
C HIS A 5 -16.62 -10.24 -9.41
N VAL A 6 -15.94 -9.92 -8.31
CA VAL A 6 -16.16 -8.67 -7.57
C VAL A 6 -14.96 -7.78 -7.87
N GLU A 7 -15.23 -6.64 -8.50
CA GLU A 7 -14.24 -5.61 -8.78
C GLU A 7 -14.32 -4.53 -7.69
N VAL A 8 -13.16 -4.02 -7.27
CA VAL A 8 -13.04 -2.96 -6.25
C VAL A 8 -11.97 -1.96 -6.69
N GLU A 9 -12.16 -0.71 -6.29
CA GLU A 9 -11.13 0.32 -6.41
C GLU A 9 -10.17 0.24 -5.22
N ALA A 10 -8.87 0.21 -5.49
CA ALA A 10 -7.82 0.23 -4.48
C ALA A 10 -6.98 1.50 -4.62
N PHE A 11 -6.79 2.21 -3.51
CA PHE A 11 -5.91 3.38 -3.44
C PHE A 11 -4.58 2.95 -2.83
N ILE A 12 -3.52 2.98 -3.64
CA ILE A 12 -2.22 2.43 -3.26
C ILE A 12 -1.44 3.45 -2.43
N GLU A 13 -0.98 3.02 -1.25
CA GLU A 13 -0.13 3.80 -0.35
C GLU A 13 1.36 3.47 -0.55
N ILE A 14 1.68 2.21 -0.83
CA ILE A 14 3.04 1.70 -0.91
C ILE A 14 3.20 0.93 -2.24
N PRO A 15 4.00 1.45 -3.18
CA PRO A 15 4.30 0.75 -4.41
C PRO A 15 5.03 -0.57 -4.16
N LYS A 16 4.72 -1.59 -4.96
CA LYS A 16 5.46 -2.85 -5.00
C LYS A 16 6.97 -2.59 -5.12
N GLY A 17 7.75 -3.26 -4.28
CA GLY A 17 9.20 -3.12 -4.22
C GLY A 17 9.70 -2.04 -3.27
N SER A 18 8.82 -1.22 -2.71
CA SER A 18 9.20 -0.25 -1.68
C SER A 18 9.56 -0.95 -0.36
N SER A 19 10.60 -0.46 0.31
CA SER A 19 10.92 -0.77 1.71
C SER A 19 10.48 0.34 2.67
N ASN A 20 9.89 1.43 2.14
CA ASN A 20 9.31 2.49 2.94
C ASN A 20 7.82 2.23 3.13
N LYS A 21 7.39 2.22 4.40
CA LYS A 21 5.98 2.15 4.74
C LYS A 21 5.41 3.57 4.78
N TYR A 22 4.71 3.94 3.72
CA TYR A 22 3.88 5.14 3.68
C TYR A 22 2.48 4.83 4.20
N GLU A 23 1.81 5.85 4.73
CA GLU A 23 0.39 5.85 5.06
C GLU A 23 -0.23 7.15 4.57
N TYR A 24 -1.47 7.10 4.10
CA TYR A 24 -2.23 8.29 3.75
C TYR A 24 -2.88 8.91 4.99
N ASP A 25 -2.48 10.13 5.32
CA ASP A 25 -3.12 10.92 6.37
C ASP A 25 -4.43 11.51 5.85
N VAL A 26 -5.56 10.96 6.32
CA VAL A 26 -6.91 11.32 5.87
C VAL A 26 -7.28 12.76 6.23
N GLU A 27 -6.78 13.28 7.35
CA GLU A 27 -7.07 14.65 7.80
C GLU A 27 -6.29 15.67 6.98
N ARG A 28 -4.99 15.41 6.78
CA ARG A 28 -4.07 16.32 6.12
C ARG A 28 -4.01 16.15 4.60
N LYS A 29 -4.61 15.09 4.07
CA LYS A 29 -4.65 14.74 2.64
C LYS A 29 -3.27 14.57 2.00
N VAL A 30 -2.33 13.97 2.74
CA VAL A 30 -0.94 13.77 2.31
C VAL A 30 -0.45 12.37 2.64
N PHE A 31 0.51 11.87 1.87
CA PHE A 31 1.26 10.68 2.25
C PHE A 31 2.35 11.02 3.25
N VAL A 32 2.43 10.22 4.31
CA VAL A 32 3.44 10.35 5.37
C VAL A 32 4.27 9.08 5.40
N LEU A 33 5.59 9.23 5.49
CA LEU A 33 6.46 8.11 5.81
C LEU A 33 6.25 7.75 7.29
N ASP A 34 5.59 6.63 7.55
CA ASP A 34 5.46 6.08 8.91
C ASP A 34 6.85 5.57 9.37
N ARG A 35 7.45 4.66 8.59
CA ARG A 35 8.80 4.15 8.86
C ARG A 35 9.44 3.44 7.68
N PRO A 36 10.78 3.31 7.65
CA PRO A 36 11.44 2.29 6.84
C PRO A 36 11.22 0.89 7.44
N LEU A 37 11.21 -0.14 6.61
CA LEU A 37 11.30 -1.52 7.07
C LEU A 37 12.67 -1.79 7.67
N PHE A 38 12.70 -2.42 8.85
CA PHE A 38 13.94 -2.65 9.60
C PHE A 38 14.85 -3.73 8.96
N SER A 39 14.24 -4.70 8.29
CA SER A 39 14.95 -5.75 7.54
C SER A 39 15.05 -5.37 6.06
N PRO A 40 15.99 -5.94 5.29
CA PRO A 40 16.12 -5.73 3.84
C PRO A 40 15.00 -6.45 3.07
N MET A 41 13.76 -6.08 3.39
CA MET A 41 12.51 -6.59 2.84
C MET A 41 11.84 -5.47 2.06
N PHE A 42 10.94 -5.86 1.16
CA PHE A 42 10.10 -4.94 0.39
C PHE A 42 8.68 -5.49 0.27
N TYR A 43 7.71 -4.62 0.02
CA TYR A 43 6.33 -5.03 -0.22
C TYR A 43 6.23 -5.78 -1.57
N PRO A 44 5.77 -7.05 -1.59
CA PRO A 44 5.78 -7.88 -2.80
C PRO A 44 4.65 -7.53 -3.80
N ALA A 45 3.69 -6.72 -3.36
CA ALA A 45 2.56 -6.21 -4.14
C ALA A 45 2.31 -4.75 -3.76
N ASP A 46 1.53 -4.06 -4.57
CA ASP A 46 1.02 -2.72 -4.23
C ASP A 46 0.12 -2.85 -2.99
N TYR A 47 0.39 -2.04 -1.98
CA TYR A 47 -0.37 -1.97 -0.73
C TYR A 47 -1.06 -0.62 -0.64
#